data_AF-A0A962IVE1-F1
#
_entry.id   AF-A0A962IVE1-F1
#
_cell.length_a   1.000
_cell.length_b   1.000
_cell.length_c   1.000
_cell.angle_alpha   90.00
_cell.angle_beta   90.00
_cell.angle_gamma   90.00
#
_symmetry.space_group_name_H-M   'P 1'
#
loop_
_entity.id
_entity.type
_entity.pdbx_description
1 polymer ?
#
loop_
_entity_poly.entity_id
_entity_poly.type
_entity_poly.pdbx_seq_one_letter_code
_entity_poly.pdbx_strand_id
1 'polypeptide(L)'
;MTTDKPDSEQLHSDALEGHYLPAAELWSRGCAGKPLNDSDVKKFISMARDRFYTFHLSVSHSRITGDGKKIDRLISGLARELSAAPGLSEQWFESEFSDSEFGSLVTAQVDQFGPDSQR
;
A
#
# COMPACT_ATOMS: atom_id res chain seq x y z
N MET A 1 60.54 -9.84 -12.77
CA MET A 1 59.57 -10.88 -12.40
C MET A 1 58.59 -10.23 -11.45
N THR A 2 57.41 -9.94 -11.99
CA THR A 2 56.31 -9.18 -11.40
C THR A 2 55.67 -9.95 -10.25
N THR A 3 55.44 -9.27 -9.12
CA THR A 3 54.67 -9.80 -8.00
C THR A 3 53.24 -9.31 -8.15
N ASP A 4 52.36 -10.13 -8.72
CA ASP A 4 50.92 -9.87 -8.71
C ASP A 4 50.35 -10.33 -7.36
N LYS A 5 49.86 -9.37 -6.58
CA LYS A 5 49.01 -9.63 -5.42
C LYS A 5 47.59 -9.93 -5.94
N PRO A 6 46.88 -10.93 -5.40
CA PRO A 6 45.47 -11.09 -5.72
C PRO A 6 44.65 -9.99 -5.03
N ASP A 7 43.90 -9.24 -5.85
CA ASP A 7 42.89 -8.26 -5.43
C ASP A 7 41.89 -8.91 -4.46
N SER A 8 41.90 -8.44 -3.21
CA SER A 8 41.00 -8.88 -2.13
C SER A 8 39.78 -7.96 -1.98
N GLU A 9 39.26 -7.38 -3.07
CA GLU A 9 38.12 -6.46 -3.03
C GLU A 9 36.92 -6.93 -3.85
N GLN A 10 36.71 -8.25 -3.95
CA GLN A 10 35.60 -8.81 -4.73
C GLN A 10 34.81 -9.86 -3.95
N LEU A 11 34.40 -9.53 -2.72
CA LEU A 11 33.62 -10.46 -1.88
C LEU A 11 32.43 -9.83 -1.13
N HIS A 12 31.93 -8.65 -1.53
CA HIS A 12 30.82 -8.02 -0.78
C HIS A 12 29.72 -7.32 -1.60
N SER A 13 29.55 -7.60 -2.89
CA SER A 13 28.44 -7.03 -3.68
C SER A 13 27.31 -8.03 -3.98
N ASP A 14 27.59 -9.33 -4.07
CA ASP A 14 26.66 -10.27 -4.71
C ASP A 14 25.67 -10.95 -3.74
N ALA A 15 25.71 -10.60 -2.45
CA ALA A 15 24.82 -11.15 -1.42
C ALA A 15 23.60 -10.27 -1.10
N LEU A 16 23.37 -9.17 -1.83
CA LEU A 16 22.31 -8.20 -1.53
C LEU A 16 21.27 -7.98 -2.64
N GLU A 17 21.41 -8.64 -3.80
CA GLU A 17 20.35 -8.64 -4.82
C GLU A 17 19.28 -9.68 -4.51
N GLY A 18 18.57 -9.47 -3.41
CA GLY A 18 17.19 -9.95 -3.34
C GLY A 18 16.41 -9.18 -4.39
N HIS A 19 16.28 -9.75 -5.60
CA HIS A 19 15.56 -9.11 -6.70
C HIS A 19 14.10 -8.90 -6.29
N TYR A 20 13.78 -7.71 -5.80
CA TYR A 20 12.40 -7.29 -5.56
C TYR A 20 11.61 -7.41 -6.86
N LEU A 21 10.34 -7.78 -6.72
CA LEU A 21 9.42 -7.65 -7.85
C LEU A 21 9.36 -6.19 -8.33
N PRO A 22 9.15 -5.94 -9.63
CA PRO A 22 8.84 -4.60 -10.12
C PRO A 22 7.66 -4.01 -9.34
N ALA A 23 7.73 -2.74 -8.97
CA ALA A 23 6.75 -2.10 -8.07
C ALA A 23 5.28 -2.30 -8.51
N ALA A 24 5.01 -2.25 -9.82
CA ALA A 24 3.65 -2.47 -10.34
C ALA A 24 3.17 -3.93 -10.15
N GLU A 25 4.07 -4.90 -10.32
CA GLU A 25 3.76 -6.31 -10.09
C GLU A 25 3.57 -6.59 -8.59
N LEU A 26 4.47 -6.05 -7.75
CA LEU A 26 4.36 -6.13 -6.31
C LEU A 26 3.03 -5.57 -5.81
N TRP A 27 2.66 -4.37 -6.26
CA TRP A 27 1.38 -3.74 -5.93
C TRP A 27 0.21 -4.61 -6.34
N SER A 28 0.19 -5.08 -7.59
CA SER A 28 -0.89 -5.93 -8.12
C SER A 28 -1.06 -7.23 -7.32
N ARG A 29 0.06 -7.90 -7.00
CA ARG A 29 0.03 -9.14 -6.20
C ARG A 29 -0.39 -8.89 -4.76
N GLY A 30 0.15 -7.86 -4.12
CA GLY A 30 -0.20 -7.48 -2.76
C GLY A 30 -1.66 -7.11 -2.62
N CYS A 31 -2.19 -6.26 -3.51
CA CYS A 31 -3.61 -5.91 -3.55
C CYS A 31 -4.53 -7.13 -3.70
N ALA A 32 -4.12 -8.11 -4.50
CA ALA A 32 -4.85 -9.36 -4.69
C ALA A 32 -4.74 -10.35 -3.51
N GLY A 33 -3.97 -10.03 -2.46
CA GLY A 33 -3.72 -10.95 -1.34
C GLY A 33 -2.90 -12.18 -1.75
N LYS A 34 -2.14 -12.10 -2.85
CA LYS A 34 -1.30 -13.21 -3.29
C LYS A 34 -0.08 -13.33 -2.39
N PRO A 35 0.44 -14.55 -2.16
CA PRO A 35 1.65 -14.74 -1.37
C PRO A 35 2.81 -13.91 -1.91
N LEU A 36 3.53 -13.25 -1.00
CA LEU A 36 4.75 -12.49 -1.24
C LEU A 36 5.84 -13.03 -0.29
N ASN A 37 7.12 -12.90 -0.66
CA ASN A 37 8.19 -13.19 0.29
C ASN A 37 8.30 -12.04 1.33
N ASP A 38 9.01 -12.27 2.43
CA ASP A 38 9.11 -11.30 3.55
C ASP A 38 9.61 -9.91 3.13
N SER A 39 10.50 -9.86 2.14
CA SER A 39 11.07 -8.61 1.64
C SER A 39 10.03 -7.82 0.85
N ASP A 40 9.34 -8.49 -0.07
CA ASP A 40 8.25 -7.95 -0.87
C ASP A 40 7.05 -7.55 -0.01
N VAL A 41 6.72 -8.32 1.04
CA VAL A 41 5.68 -7.94 2.02
C VAL A 41 6.00 -6.59 2.63
N LYS A 42 7.20 -6.39 3.18
CA LYS A 42 7.59 -5.10 3.79
C LYS A 42 7.47 -3.94 2.79
N LYS A 43 7.85 -4.18 1.54
CA LYS A 43 7.76 -3.17 0.49
C LYS A 43 6.31 -2.87 0.11
N PHE A 44 5.45 -3.88 0.01
CA PHE A 44 4.01 -3.71 -0.23
C PHE A 44 3.34 -2.92 0.90
N ILE A 45 3.62 -3.25 2.16
CA ILE A 45 3.10 -2.53 3.33
C ILE A 45 3.50 -1.04 3.26
N SER A 46 4.76 -0.74 2.92
CA SER A 46 5.21 0.64 2.73
C SER A 46 4.42 1.36 1.63
N MET A 47 4.17 0.69 0.50
CA MET A 47 3.38 1.27 -0.61
C MET A 47 1.92 1.50 -0.22
N ALA A 48 1.31 0.56 0.52
CA ALA A 48 -0.05 0.71 1.04
C ALA A 48 -0.13 1.91 1.98
N ARG A 49 0.84 2.05 2.89
CA ARG A 49 0.93 3.20 3.79
C ARG A 49 1.01 4.53 3.04
N ASP A 50 1.83 4.62 1.99
CA ASP A 50 1.95 5.83 1.16
C ASP A 50 0.62 6.17 0.45
N ARG A 51 -0.11 5.14 -0.01
CA ARG A 51 -1.45 5.29 -0.62
C ARG A 51 -2.44 5.88 0.40
N PHE A 52 -2.46 5.36 1.62
CA PHE A 52 -3.36 5.83 2.69
C PHE A 52 -3.00 7.23 3.18
N TYR A 53 -1.70 7.52 3.30
CA TYR A 53 -1.22 8.87 3.61
C TYR A 53 -1.65 9.89 2.55
N THR A 54 -1.56 9.53 1.27
CA THR A 54 -2.00 10.39 0.16
C THR A 54 -3.51 10.66 0.23
N PHE A 55 -4.32 9.66 0.58
CA PHE A 55 -5.75 9.84 0.85
C PHE A 55 -5.96 10.84 2.00
N HIS A 56 -5.27 10.66 3.13
CA HIS A 56 -5.39 11.54 4.29
C HIS A 56 -5.05 13.01 3.96
N LEU A 57 -3.96 13.24 3.21
CA LEU A 57 -3.60 14.58 2.74
C LEU A 57 -4.68 15.18 1.82
N SER A 58 -5.21 14.37 0.92
CA SER A 58 -6.24 14.81 -0.04
C SER A 58 -7.54 15.22 0.65
N VAL A 59 -7.95 14.45 1.67
CA VAL A 59 -9.13 14.76 2.48
C VAL A 59 -8.89 16.00 3.34
N SER A 60 -7.73 16.07 4.01
CA SER A 60 -7.35 17.23 4.83
C SER A 60 -7.36 18.53 4.01
N HIS A 61 -6.79 18.49 2.81
CA HIS A 61 -6.82 19.64 1.90
C HIS A 61 -8.27 20.01 1.51
N SER A 62 -9.09 19.02 1.15
CA SER A 62 -10.49 19.25 0.76
C SER A 62 -11.33 19.81 1.91
N ARG A 63 -11.03 19.43 3.16
CA ARG A 63 -11.63 19.99 4.38
C ARG A 63 -11.26 21.46 4.55
N ILE A 64 -9.99 21.81 4.37
CA ILE A 64 -9.51 23.21 4.43
C ILE A 64 -10.20 24.07 3.38
N THR A 65 -10.39 23.55 2.17
CA THR A 65 -11.05 24.29 1.08
C THR A 65 -12.59 24.23 1.11
N GLY A 66 -13.19 23.51 2.06
CA GLY A 66 -14.65 23.37 2.19
C GLY A 66 -15.32 22.55 1.07
N ASP A 67 -14.57 21.69 0.37
CA ASP A 67 -15.09 20.89 -0.74
C ASP A 67 -15.64 19.53 -0.25
N GLY A 68 -16.82 19.56 0.37
CA GLY A 68 -17.48 18.36 0.89
C GLY A 68 -17.74 17.29 -0.17
N LYS A 69 -18.09 17.69 -1.41
CA LYS A 69 -18.31 16.74 -2.51
C LYS A 69 -17.05 15.97 -2.86
N LYS A 70 -15.88 16.61 -2.81
CA LYS A 70 -14.60 15.94 -3.03
C LYS A 70 -14.25 15.01 -1.87
N ILE A 71 -14.55 15.37 -0.62
CA ILE A 71 -14.41 14.47 0.53
C ILE A 71 -15.22 13.19 0.32
N ASP A 72 -16.51 13.31 -0.02
CA ASP A 72 -17.39 12.16 -0.24
C ASP A 72 -16.86 11.23 -1.35
N ARG A 73 -16.36 11.81 -2.45
CA ARG A 73 -15.75 11.06 -3.56
C ARG A 73 -14.47 10.35 -3.15
N LEU A 74 -13.63 10.98 -2.33
CA LEU A 74 -12.39 10.38 -1.83
C LEU A 74 -12.69 9.18 -0.93
N ILE A 75 -13.65 9.34 0.00
CA ILE A 75 -14.09 8.27 0.90
C ILE A 75 -14.64 7.09 0.09
N SER A 76 -15.61 7.36 -0.79
CA SER A 76 -16.25 6.33 -1.62
C SER A 76 -15.25 5.66 -2.56
N GLY A 77 -14.31 6.42 -3.11
CA GLY A 77 -13.28 5.92 -4.02
C GLY A 77 -12.32 4.95 -3.33
N LEU A 78 -11.85 5.31 -2.13
CA LEU A 78 -10.99 4.41 -1.37
C LEU A 78 -11.76 3.18 -0.87
N ALA A 79 -12.98 3.35 -0.36
CA ALA A 79 -13.80 2.22 0.09
C ALA A 79 -14.02 1.17 -1.02
N ARG A 80 -14.28 1.63 -2.26
CA ARG A 80 -14.40 0.75 -3.43
C ARG A 80 -13.08 0.09 -3.83
N GLU A 81 -11.96 0.78 -3.68
CA GLU A 81 -10.63 0.20 -3.93
C GLU A 81 -10.36 -0.94 -2.95
N LEU A 82 -10.60 -0.72 -1.65
CA LEU A 82 -10.41 -1.72 -0.60
C LEU A 82 -11.34 -2.91 -0.76
N SER A 83 -12.62 -2.68 -1.11
CA SER A 83 -13.57 -3.78 -1.34
C SER A 83 -13.18 -4.68 -2.51
N ALA A 84 -12.41 -4.17 -3.48
CA ALA A 84 -11.93 -4.91 -4.64
C ALA A 84 -10.50 -5.51 -4.45
N ALA A 85 -9.79 -5.10 -3.41
CA ALA A 85 -8.39 -5.46 -3.17
C ALA A 85 -8.20 -6.02 -1.75
N PRO A 86 -8.44 -7.33 -1.53
CA PRO A 86 -8.46 -7.91 -0.19
C PRO A 86 -7.15 -7.72 0.58
N GLY A 87 -5.99 -7.86 -0.09
CA GLY A 87 -4.70 -7.66 0.58
C GLY A 87 -4.43 -6.18 0.91
N LEU A 88 -4.96 -5.24 0.12
CA LEU A 88 -4.90 -3.82 0.49
C LEU A 88 -5.87 -3.50 1.63
N SER A 89 -7.03 -4.15 1.66
CA SER A 89 -8.02 -4.03 2.73
C SER A 89 -7.47 -4.50 4.07
N GLU A 90 -6.75 -5.62 4.10
CA GLU A 90 -6.07 -6.09 5.31
C GLU A 90 -5.10 -5.03 5.84
N GLN A 91 -4.25 -4.48 4.97
CA GLN A 91 -3.32 -3.42 5.35
C GLN A 91 -4.01 -2.13 5.79
N TRP A 92 -5.20 -1.82 5.27
CA TRP A 92 -5.99 -0.69 5.74
C TRP A 92 -6.40 -0.88 7.21
N PHE A 93 -7.01 -2.02 7.54
CA PHE A 93 -7.50 -2.32 8.88
C PHE A 93 -6.39 -2.45 9.92
N GLU A 94 -5.17 -2.77 9.51
CA GLU A 94 -3.99 -2.79 10.39
C GLU A 94 -3.29 -1.42 10.51
N SER A 95 -3.69 -0.42 9.73
CA SER A 95 -3.01 0.88 9.67
C SER A 95 -3.59 1.92 10.64
N GLU A 96 -2.76 2.90 11.02
CA GLU A 96 -3.18 4.05 11.82
C GLU A 96 -4.25 4.94 11.15
N PHE A 97 -4.47 4.78 9.84
CA PHE A 97 -5.40 5.61 9.09
C PHE A 97 -6.86 5.17 9.27
N SER A 98 -7.09 3.88 9.52
CA SER A 98 -8.44 3.30 9.65
C SER A 98 -9.23 3.88 10.83
N ASP A 99 -8.53 4.21 11.92
CA ASP A 99 -9.11 4.77 13.14
C ASP A 99 -9.32 6.30 13.09
N SER A 100 -8.91 6.97 12.01
CA SER A 100 -9.13 8.41 11.86
C SER A 100 -10.61 8.75 11.60
N GLU A 101 -11.01 10.01 11.81
CA GLU A 101 -12.38 10.50 11.54
C GLU A 101 -12.89 10.06 10.16
N PHE A 102 -12.10 10.33 9.11
CA PHE A 102 -12.45 9.93 7.75
C PHE A 102 -12.15 8.46 7.45
N GLY A 103 -11.22 7.86 8.19
CA GLY A 103 -10.92 6.44 8.10
C GLY A 103 -12.11 5.58 8.53
N SER A 104 -12.76 5.94 9.64
CA SER A 104 -13.97 5.27 10.12
C SER A 104 -15.11 5.33 9.10
N LEU A 105 -15.22 6.44 8.36
CA LEU A 105 -16.21 6.58 7.28
C LEU A 105 -15.89 5.69 6.07
N VAL A 106 -14.60 5.56 5.70
CA VAL A 106 -14.17 4.61 4.67
C VAL A 106 -14.50 3.19 5.11
N THR A 107 -14.10 2.80 6.31
CA THR A 107 -14.37 1.48 6.89
C THR A 107 -15.86 1.14 6.87
N ALA A 108 -16.73 2.05 7.32
CA ALA A 108 -18.18 1.84 7.29
C ALA A 108 -18.78 1.71 5.87
N GLN A 109 -18.09 2.23 4.85
CA GLN A 109 -18.49 2.08 3.45
C GLN A 109 -17.93 0.83 2.78
N VAL A 110 -16.78 0.30 3.22
CA VAL A 110 -16.22 -0.95 2.67
C VAL A 110 -17.24 -2.08 2.78
N ASP A 111 -17.91 -2.18 3.93
CA ASP A 111 -18.96 -3.19 4.19
C ASP A 111 -20.12 -3.09 3.19
N GLN A 112 -20.43 -1.87 2.71
CA GLN A 112 -21.50 -1.61 1.74
C GLN A 112 -21.11 -1.93 0.29
N PHE A 113 -19.82 -2.16 0.03
CA PHE A 113 -19.32 -2.62 -1.27
C PHE A 113 -18.89 -4.08 -1.26
N GLY A 114 -18.99 -4.75 -0.10
CA GLY A 114 -18.73 -6.18 0.02
C GLY A 114 -19.64 -7.03 -0.88
N PRO A 115 -19.24 -8.27 -1.19
CA PRO A 115 -19.92 -9.15 -2.15
C PRO A 115 -21.41 -9.43 -1.83
N ASP A 116 -21.84 -9.18 -0.59
CA ASP A 116 -23.23 -9.35 -0.15
C ASP A 116 -24.14 -8.13 -0.41
N SER A 117 -23.58 -6.98 -0.80
CA SER A 117 -24.36 -5.74 -1.01
C SER A 117 -25.12 -5.68 -2.35
N GLN A 118 -25.16 -6.80 -3.09
CA GLN A 118 -25.92 -6.97 -4.33
C GLN A 118 -27.06 -8.02 -4.25
N ARG A 119 -27.45 -8.46 -3.05
CA ARG A 119 -28.61 -9.35 -2.86
C ARG A 119 -29.90 -8.61 -2.56
#